data_AF-A0A415UFZ3-F1
#
_entry.id   AF-A0A415UFZ3-F1
#
_cell.length_a   1.000
_cell.length_b   1.000
_cell.length_c   1.000
_cell.angle_alpha   90.00
_cell.angle_beta   90.00
_cell.angle_gamma   90.00
#
_symmetry.space_group_name_H-M   'P 1'
#
loop_
_entity.id
_entity.type
_entity.pdbx_description
1 polymer ?
#
loop_
_entity_poly.entity_id
_entity_poly.type
_entity_poly.pdbx_seq_one_letter_code
_entity_poly.pdbx_strand_id
1 'polypeptide(L)' 'MQKEVEGNKRITQCMGCMEIYEAFDDICPYCGYINGTMPEEMYHLEPGTVLDKKYLVGRVLEFGGFGVTYIAWDQVL' A
#
# COMPACT_ATOMS: atom_id res chain seq x y z
N MET A 1 0.85 -34.13 16.23
CA MET A 1 0.77 -33.70 14.82
C MET A 1 1.30 -32.29 14.76
N GLN A 2 2.61 -32.15 14.61
CA GLN A 2 3.26 -30.86 14.45
C GLN A 2 2.93 -30.37 13.03
N LYS A 3 2.35 -29.17 12.92
CA LYS A 3 2.38 -28.41 11.68
C LYS A 3 2.93 -27.04 12.02
N GLU A 4 4.14 -26.83 11.56
CA GLU A 4 4.91 -25.60 11.57
C GLU A 4 4.07 -24.48 10.94
N VAL A 5 3.80 -23.42 11.70
CA VAL A 5 3.45 -22.12 11.13
C VAL A 5 4.59 -21.20 11.51
N GLU A 6 5.73 -21.37 10.85
CA GLU A 6 6.69 -20.28 10.75
C GLU A 6 6.02 -19.21 9.88
N GLY A 7 5.38 -18.24 10.54
CA GLY A 7 4.83 -17.06 9.91
C GLY A 7 5.95 -16.40 9.12
N ASN A 8 5.85 -16.46 7.79
CA ASN A 8 6.85 -15.97 6.88
C ASN A 8 6.83 -14.43 6.95
N LYS A 9 7.59 -13.87 7.90
CA LYS A 9 7.75 -12.41 8.08
C LYS A 9 8.24 -11.81 6.77
N ARG A 10 7.54 -10.80 6.26
CA ARG A 10 7.92 -10.09 5.02
C ARG A 10 8.17 -8.63 5.36
N ILE A 11 9.27 -8.07 4.85
CA ILE A 11 9.44 -6.61 4.86
C ILE A 11 8.50 -6.04 3.81
N THR A 12 7.55 -5.22 4.25
CA THR A 12 6.47 -4.68 3.42
C THR A 12 6.42 -3.17 3.57
N GLN A 13 6.19 -2.46 2.47
CA GLN A 13 5.84 -1.04 2.50
C GLN A 13 4.33 -0.89 2.43
N CYS A 14 3.74 -0.17 3.39
CA CYS A 14 2.30 0.04 3.46
C CYS A 14 1.82 0.99 2.35
N MET A 15 0.86 0.57 1.54
CA MET A 15 0.27 1.48 0.54
C MET A 15 -0.69 2.52 1.15
N GLY A 16 -1.05 2.39 2.42
CA GLY A 16 -1.90 3.34 3.15
C GLY A 16 -1.16 4.50 3.80
N CYS A 17 0.05 4.26 4.32
CA CYS A 17 0.84 5.27 5.05
C CYS A 17 2.32 5.33 4.67
N MET A 18 2.77 4.52 3.70
CA MET A 18 4.16 4.43 3.20
C MET A 18 5.23 3.94 4.19
N GLU A 19 4.84 3.65 5.44
CA GLU A 19 5.74 3.05 6.42
C GLU A 19 6.19 1.65 6.02
N ILE A 20 7.46 1.34 6.29
CA ILE A 20 8.05 0.02 6.10
C ILE A 20 7.93 -0.76 7.41
N TYR A 21 7.46 -1.99 7.35
CA TYR A 21 7.24 -2.83 8.53
C TYR A 21 7.47 -4.32 8.25
N GLU A 22 7.71 -5.08 9.31
CA GLU A 22 7.61 -6.54 9.27
C GLU A 22 6.12 -6.94 9.26
N ALA A 23 5.63 -7.39 8.11
CA ALA A 23 4.28 -7.89 7.98
C ALA A 23 4.18 -9.32 8.52
N PHE A 24 3.22 -9.52 9.44
CA PHE A 24 2.82 -10.81 9.98
C PHE A 24 1.50 -11.30 9.36
N ASP A 25 0.67 -10.35 8.92
CA ASP A 25 -0.58 -10.54 8.21
C ASP A 25 -0.74 -9.44 7.13
N ASP A 26 -1.92 -9.33 6.55
CA ASP A 26 -2.22 -8.36 5.49
C ASP A 26 -2.56 -6.96 6.04
N ILE A 27 -2.60 -6.73 7.36
CA ILE A 27 -3.01 -5.44 7.95
C ILE A 27 -1.79 -4.64 8.38
N CYS A 28 -1.70 -3.38 7.95
CA CYS A 28 -0.66 -2.48 8.42
C CYS A 28 -0.86 -2.15 9.91
N PRO A 29 0.14 -2.41 10.78
CA PRO A 29 0.04 -2.15 12.21
C PRO A 29 0.04 -0.65 12.56
N TYR A 30 0.43 0.21 11.62
CA TYR A 30 0.54 1.65 11.85
C TYR A 30 -0.71 2.45 11.45
N CYS A 31 -1.41 2.02 10.39
CA CYS A 31 -2.55 2.78 9.85
C CYS A 31 -3.81 1.94 9.58
N GLY A 32 -3.75 0.62 9.80
CA GLY A 32 -4.88 -0.29 9.59
C GLY A 32 -5.20 -0.60 8.13
N TYR A 33 -4.40 -0.12 7.17
CA TYR A 33 -4.58 -0.44 5.75
C TYR A 33 -4.44 -1.94 5.50
N ILE A 34 -5.37 -2.52 4.73
CA ILE A 34 -5.33 -3.93 4.35
C ILE A 34 -4.63 -4.07 3.00
N ASN A 35 -3.56 -4.84 2.93
CA ASN A 35 -2.81 -5.09 1.71
C ASN A 35 -3.72 -5.73 0.65
N GLY A 36 -3.61 -5.26 -0.59
CA GLY A 36 -4.50 -5.66 -1.68
C GLY A 36 -5.88 -4.96 -1.68
N THR A 37 -6.13 -3.98 -0.81
CA THR A 37 -7.34 -3.14 -0.92
C THR A 37 -7.40 -2.48 -2.29
N MET A 38 -8.48 -2.74 -3.02
CA MET A 38 -8.74 -2.12 -4.31
C MET A 38 -9.17 -0.65 -4.15
N PRO A 39 -8.95 0.20 -5.15
CA PRO A 39 -9.50 1.56 -5.16
C PRO A 39 -11.02 1.59 -5.06
N GLU A 40 -11.55 2.68 -4.47
CA GLU A 40 -12.99 2.91 -4.37
C GLU A 40 -13.67 3.09 -5.73
N GLU A 41 -12.96 3.67 -6.70
CA GLU A 41 -13.48 3.96 -8.03
C GLU A 41 -12.62 3.30 -9.12
N MET A 42 -13.26 2.77 -10.16
CA MET A 42 -12.59 1.99 -11.22
C MET A 42 -11.55 2.77 -12.04
N TYR A 43 -11.63 4.10 -12.03
CA TYR A 43 -10.72 4.99 -12.75
C TYR A 43 -9.57 5.53 -11.87
N HIS A 44 -9.53 5.15 -10.60
CA HIS A 44 -8.39 5.43 -9.73
C HIS A 44 -7.24 4.47 -10.01
N LEU A 45 -6.01 4.92 -9.78
CA LEU A 45 -4.83 4.07 -9.85
C LEU A 45 -4.88 3.03 -8.73
N GLU A 46 -4.51 1.79 -9.04
CA GLU A 46 -4.36 0.75 -8.04
C GLU A 46 -3.17 1.05 -7.12
N PRO A 47 -3.32 0.94 -5.79
CA PRO A 47 -2.19 1.01 -4.87
C PRO A 47 -1.11 -0.01 -5.25
N GLY A 48 0.14 0.44 -5.34
CA GLY A 48 1.26 -0.32 -5.88
C GLY A 48 1.61 0.05 -7.33
N THR A 49 0.82 0.88 -8.01
CA THR A 49 1.17 1.41 -9.33
C THR A 49 2.46 2.23 -9.26
N VAL A 50 3.39 2.01 -10.19
CA VAL A 50 4.60 2.84 -10.32
C VAL A 50 4.38 3.89 -11.41
N LEU A 51 4.30 5.16 -11.00
CA LEU A 51 4.16 6.30 -11.90
C LEU A 51 5.52 6.87 -12.27
N ASP A 52 5.71 7.13 -13.57
CA ASP A 52 6.95 7.67 -14.15
C ASP A 52 8.23 6.92 -13.72
N LYS A 53 8.10 5.61 -13.47
CA LYS A 53 9.20 4.75 -12.99
C LYS A 53 9.87 5.24 -11.69
N LYS A 54 9.19 6.10 -10.94
CA LYS A 54 9.77 6.84 -9.82
C LYS A 54 8.89 6.79 -8.57
N TYR A 55 7.58 6.99 -8.74
CA TYR A 55 6.66 7.14 -7.63
C TYR A 55 5.85 5.87 -7.44
N LEU A 56 6.06 5.18 -6.31
CA LEU A 56 5.19 4.09 -5.89
C LEU A 56 3.92 4.68 -5.27
N VAL A 57 2.83 4.60 -6.01
CA VAL A 57 1.53 5.19 -5.63
C VAL A 57 0.84 4.30 -4.60
N GLY A 58 0.31 4.93 -3.54
CA GLY A 58 -0.50 4.28 -2.52
C GLY A 58 -1.99 4.57 -2.68
N ARG A 59 -2.72 4.54 -1.57
CA ARG A 59 -4.16 4.83 -1.55
C ARG A 59 -4.48 6.27 -1.95
N VAL A 60 -5.73 6.47 -2.35
CA VAL A 60 -6.32 7.80 -2.50
C VAL A 60 -6.45 8.46 -1.13
N LEU A 61 -6.04 9.72 -1.04
CA LEU A 61 -6.28 10.58 0.12
C LEU A 61 -7.58 11.37 -0.05
N GLU A 62 -7.82 11.86 -1.26
CA GLU A 62 -9.00 12.66 -1.61
C GLU A 62 -9.26 12.55 -3.12
N PHE A 63 -10.53 12.63 -3.51
CA PHE A 63 -10.94 12.71 -4.92
C PHE A 63 -12.15 13.64 -5.08
N GLY A 64 -12.24 14.32 -6.22
CA GLY A 64 -13.32 15.26 -6.51
C GLY A 64 -13.19 15.90 -7.89
N GLY A 65 -13.91 17.00 -8.12
CA GLY A 65 -14.01 17.65 -9.45
C GLY A 65 -12.69 18.15 -10.04
N PHE A 66 -11.62 18.27 -9.25
CA PHE A 66 -10.30 18.73 -9.68
C PHE A 66 -9.28 17.61 -9.88
N GLY A 67 -9.66 16.36 -9.63
CA GLY A 67 -8.79 15.20 -9.78
C GLY A 67 -8.74 14.31 -8.54
N VAL A 68 -7.68 13.50 -8.47
CA VAL A 68 -7.46 12.52 -7.42
C VAL A 68 -6.09 12.75 -6.81
N THR A 69 -6.05 12.86 -5.50
CA THR A 69 -4.84 13.04 -4.71
C THR A 69 -4.45 11.70 -4.10
N TYR A 70 -3.24 11.23 -4.40
CA TYR A 70 -2.69 9.99 -3.86
C TYR A 70 -1.55 10.29 -2.89
N ILE A 71 -1.36 9.42 -1.90
CA ILE A 71 -0.07 9.31 -1.22
C ILE A 71 0.89 8.52 -2.13
N ALA A 72 2.18 8.85 -2.13
CA ALA A 72 3.18 8.11 -2.90
C ALA A 72 4.55 8.13 -2.21
N TRP A 73 5.38 7.14 -2.51
CA TRP A 73 6.79 7.10 -2.12
C TRP A 73 7.68 7.41 -3.32
N ASP A 74 8.63 8.33 -3.14
CA ASP A 74 9.68 8.60 -4.14
C ASP A 74 10.77 7.53 -4.02
N GLN A 75 10.96 6.71 -5.05
CA GLN A 75 11.92 5.59 -5.02
C GLN A 75 13.34 6.00 -5.43
N VAL A 76 13.57 7.27 -5.78
CA VAL A 76 14.83 7.74 -6.38
C VAL A 76 15.58 8.72 -5.47
N LEU A 77 14.92 9.31 -4.47
CA LEU A 77 15.49 10.23 -3.48
C LEU A 77 15.51 9.60 -2.08
#